data_AF-A0ABF7QG64-F1
#
_entry.id   AF-A0ABF7QG64-F1
#
_cell.length_a   1.000
_cell.length_b   1.000
_cell.length_c   1.000
_cell.angle_alpha   90.00
_cell.angle_beta   90.00
_cell.angle_gamma   90.00
#
_symmetry.space_group_name_H-M   'P 1'
#
loop_
_entity.id
_entity.type
_entity.pdbx_description
1 polymer ?
#
loop_
_entity_poly.entity_id
_entity_poly.type
_entity_poly.pdbx_seq_one_letter_code
_entity_poly.pdbx_strand_id
1 'polypeptide(L)'
;MAQTDWHELEEHRFAKRVATAMENLVRDRNARALVVVAPPRTLADVREALNPAIKKRIIAEIGKDLTKYPIYEIEKHLHHFVD
;
A
#
# COMPACT_ATOMS: atom_id res chain seq x y z
N MET A 1 4.77 18.28 22.23
CA MET A 1 5.23 18.83 20.94
C MET A 1 6.21 17.88 20.24
N ALA A 2 7.25 17.35 20.92
CA ALA A 2 8.18 16.40 20.29
C ALA A 2 7.58 15.06 19.79
N GLN A 3 6.54 14.51 20.44
CA GLN A 3 5.99 13.20 20.08
C GLN A 3 5.36 13.17 18.67
N THR A 4 4.69 14.25 18.27
CA THR A 4 4.01 14.35 16.97
C THR A 4 5.02 14.36 15.82
N ASP A 5 6.10 15.15 15.95
CA ASP A 5 7.14 15.27 14.92
C ASP A 5 7.82 13.94 14.60
N TRP A 6 8.12 13.13 15.63
CA TRP A 6 8.72 11.80 15.43
C TRP A 6 7.75 10.81 14.79
N HIS A 7 6.47 10.85 15.17
CA HIS A 7 5.46 10.00 14.57
C HIS A 7 5.24 10.32 13.10
N GLU A 8 5.15 11.60 12.74
CA GLU A 8 5.00 12.05 11.34
C GLU A 8 6.22 11.68 10.49
N LEU A 9 7.44 11.81 11.05
CA LEU A 9 8.66 11.40 10.37
C LEU A 9 8.70 9.89 10.10
N GLU A 10 8.27 9.07 11.06
CA GLU A 10 8.18 7.62 10.88
C GLU A 10 7.10 7.22 9.88
N GLU A 11 5.94 7.88 9.89
CA GLU A 11 4.88 7.67 8.89
C GLU A 11 5.40 7.97 7.48
N HIS A 12 6.09 9.10 7.30
CA HIS A 12 6.66 9.47 6.01
C HIS A 12 7.76 8.48 5.56
N ARG A 13 8.59 7.99 6.49
CA ARG A 13 9.59 6.95 6.21
C ARG A 13 8.94 5.62 5.81
N PHE A 14 7.87 5.23 6.50
CA PHE A 14 7.11 4.03 6.18
C PHE A 14 6.50 4.13 4.77
N ALA A 15 5.79 5.23 4.47
CA ALA A 15 5.20 5.45 3.16
C ALA A 15 6.22 5.39 2.02
N LYS A 16 7.41 6.01 2.21
CA LYS A 16 8.52 5.93 1.24
C LYS A 16 9.00 4.49 1.02
N ARG A 17 9.17 3.71 2.10
CA ARG A 17 9.60 2.30 2.00
C ARG A 17 8.58 1.46 1.23
N VAL A 18 7.29 1.67 1.47
CA VAL A 18 6.21 0.99 0.74
C VAL A 18 6.23 1.37 -0.73
N ALA A 19 6.37 2.65 -1.05
CA ALA A 19 6.45 3.12 -2.44
C ALA A 19 7.61 2.46 -3.20
N THR A 20 8.81 2.42 -2.61
CA THR A 20 9.97 1.73 -3.20
C THR A 20 9.73 0.23 -3.37
N ALA A 21 9.09 -0.44 -2.41
CA ALA A 21 8.75 -1.86 -2.54
C ALA A 21 7.77 -2.11 -3.71
N MET A 22 6.79 -1.23 -3.90
CA MET A 22 5.86 -1.31 -5.03
C MET A 22 6.54 -1.06 -6.38
N GLU A 23 7.48 -0.11 -6.45
CA GLU A 23 8.31 0.12 -7.64
C GLU A 23 9.14 -1.11 -8.00
N ASN A 24 9.78 -1.72 -7.00
CA ASN A 24 10.54 -2.95 -7.19
C ASN A 24 9.64 -4.10 -7.64
N LEU A 25 8.45 -4.25 -7.05
CA LEU A 25 7.50 -5.28 -7.47
C LEU A 25 7.07 -5.11 -8.94
N VAL A 26 6.73 -3.89 -9.34
CA VAL A 26 6.33 -3.59 -10.73
C VAL A 26 7.47 -3.89 -11.70
N ARG A 27 8.69 -3.47 -11.37
CA ARG A 27 9.86 -3.68 -12.22
C ARG A 27 10.28 -5.15 -12.29
N ASP A 28 10.39 -5.82 -11.13
CA ASP A 28 11.03 -7.13 -11.02
C ASP A 28 10.05 -8.29 -11.25
N ARG A 29 8.75 -8.06 -11.14
CA ARG A 29 7.69 -9.06 -11.43
C ARG A 29 6.84 -8.71 -12.64
N ASN A 30 7.15 -7.60 -13.33
CA ASN A 30 6.34 -7.05 -14.41
C ASN A 30 4.86 -6.91 -14.00
N ALA A 31 4.61 -6.51 -12.75
CA ALA A 31 3.25 -6.44 -12.20
C ALA A 31 2.43 -5.40 -12.99
N ARG A 32 1.37 -5.86 -13.65
CA ARG A 32 0.50 -5.03 -14.51
C ARG A 32 -0.58 -4.29 -13.71
N ALA A 33 -1.02 -4.90 -12.61
CA ALA A 33 -2.05 -4.38 -11.74
C ALA A 33 -1.66 -4.62 -10.27
N LEU A 34 -2.08 -3.70 -9.39
CA LEU A 34 -1.85 -3.75 -7.95
C LEU A 34 -3.17 -3.49 -7.22
N VAL A 35 -3.45 -4.31 -6.21
CA VAL A 35 -4.48 -4.03 -5.20
C VAL A 35 -3.76 -3.64 -3.92
N VAL A 36 -4.12 -2.49 -3.34
CA VAL A 36 -3.49 -1.98 -2.12
C VAL A 36 -4.48 -2.00 -0.97
N VAL A 37 -4.12 -2.67 0.12
CA VAL A 37 -4.96 -2.80 1.32
C VAL A 37 -4.21 -2.27 2.53
N ALA A 38 -4.77 -1.25 3.18
CA ALA A 38 -4.20 -0.68 4.41
C ALA A 38 -5.27 0.14 5.16
N PRO A 39 -5.04 0.50 6.44
CA PRO A 39 -5.86 1.50 7.12
C PRO A 39 -5.95 2.81 6.32
N PRO A 40 -7.08 3.57 6.40
CA PRO A 40 -7.30 4.76 5.59
C PRO A 40 -6.18 5.82 5.66
N ARG A 41 -5.62 6.06 6.85
CA ARG A 41 -4.49 6.99 7.04
C ARG A 41 -3.26 6.51 6.27
N THR A 42 -2.89 5.25 6.45
CA THR A 42 -1.76 4.63 5.74
C THR A 42 -1.92 4.68 4.22
N LEU A 43 -3.13 4.49 3.70
CA LEU A 43 -3.40 4.64 2.26
C LEU A 43 -3.13 6.09 1.80
N ALA A 44 -3.51 7.08 2.58
CA ALA A 44 -3.23 8.48 2.27
C ALA A 44 -1.72 8.74 2.19
N ASP A 45 -0.96 8.34 3.22
CA ASP A 45 0.48 8.55 3.29
C ASP A 45 1.22 7.85 2.13
N VAL A 46 0.84 6.60 1.83
CA VAL A 46 1.40 5.83 0.71
C VAL A 46 1.06 6.53 -0.62
N ARG A 47 -0.18 7.00 -0.80
CA ARG A 47 -0.57 7.69 -2.04
C ARG A 47 0.26 8.95 -2.28
N GLU A 48 0.64 9.68 -1.24
CA GLU A 48 1.52 10.85 -1.36
C GLU A 48 2.94 10.46 -1.78
N ALA A 49 3.46 9.35 -1.26
CA ALA A 49 4.80 8.86 -1.58
C ALA A 49 4.93 8.21 -2.97
N LEU A 50 3.83 7.77 -3.58
CA LEU A 50 3.84 7.04 -4.84
C LEU A 50 4.06 7.93 -6.07
N ASN A 51 4.92 7.46 -6.98
CA ASN A 51 5.08 8.08 -8.29
C ASN A 51 3.86 7.83 -9.21
N PRO A 52 3.63 8.67 -10.25
CA PRO A 52 2.48 8.52 -11.13
C PRO A 52 2.41 7.20 -11.92
N ALA A 53 3.55 6.58 -12.22
CA ALA A 53 3.61 5.33 -12.97
C ALA A 53 3.09 4.14 -12.15
N ILE A 54 3.32 4.14 -10.83
CA ILE A 54 2.77 3.13 -9.92
C ILE A 54 1.30 3.40 -9.63
N LYS A 55 0.91 4.67 -9.43
CA LYS A 55 -0.50 5.05 -9.23
C LYS A 55 -1.42 4.54 -10.33
N LYS A 56 -0.98 4.63 -11.60
CA LYS A 56 -1.72 4.13 -12.76
C LYS A 56 -1.93 2.61 -12.78
N ARG A 57 -1.18 1.84 -11.98
CA ARG A 57 -1.29 0.38 -11.89
C ARG A 57 -2.18 -0.06 -10.74
N ILE A 58 -2.57 0.84 -9.84
CA ILE A 58 -3.48 0.52 -8.74
C ILE A 58 -4.88 0.39 -9.32
N ILE A 59 -5.44 -0.83 -9.26
CA ILE A 59 -6.79 -1.13 -9.74
C ILE A 59 -7.83 -1.09 -8.62
N ALA A 60 -7.40 -1.18 -7.36
CA ALA A 60 -8.25 -1.04 -6.20
C ALA A 60 -7.45 -0.61 -4.96
N GLU A 61 -8.06 0.23 -4.14
CA GLU A 61 -7.59 0.61 -2.82
C GLU A 61 -8.66 0.24 -1.78
N ILE A 62 -8.26 -0.47 -0.72
CA ILE A 62 -9.18 -1.03 0.26
C ILE A 62 -8.76 -0.55 1.66
N GLY A 63 -9.61 0.28 2.26
CA GLY A 63 -9.43 0.86 3.59
C GLY A 63 -9.69 -0.14 4.72
N LYS A 64 -8.91 -1.22 4.81
CA LYS A 64 -9.02 -2.26 5.83
C LYS A 64 -7.67 -2.62 6.43
N ASP A 65 -7.67 -2.96 7.71
CA ASP A 65 -6.53 -3.64 8.35
C ASP A 65 -6.74 -5.15 8.24
N LEU A 66 -6.08 -5.76 7.25
CA LEU A 66 -6.08 -7.21 7.06
C LEU A 66 -4.82 -7.88 7.63
N THR A 67 -3.93 -7.14 8.30
CA THR A 67 -2.64 -7.67 8.79
C THR A 67 -2.79 -8.74 9.87
N LYS A 68 -3.95 -8.79 10.51
CA LYS A 68 -4.30 -9.74 11.58
C LYS A 68 -4.92 -11.04 11.06
N TYR A 69 -5.12 -11.15 9.75
CA TYR A 69 -5.75 -12.31 9.12
C TYR A 69 -4.70 -13.22 8.47
N PRO A 70 -4.90 -14.54 8.49
CA PRO A 70 -4.09 -15.45 7.70
C PRO A 70 -4.32 -15.22 6.20
N ILE A 71 -3.34 -15.57 5.38
CA ILE A 71 -3.34 -15.30 3.92
C ILE A 71 -4.62 -15.81 3.24
N TYR A 72 -5.08 -17.01 3.57
CA TYR A 72 -6.28 -17.60 2.96
C TYR A 72 -7.57 -16.81 3.26
N GLU A 73 -7.64 -16.08 4.39
CA GLU A 73 -8.75 -15.17 4.67
C GLU A 73 -8.59 -13.85 3.91
N ILE A 74 -7.34 -13.36 3.74
CA ILE A 74 -7.05 -12.19 2.91
C ILE A 74 -7.50 -12.44 1.46
N GLU A 75 -7.19 -13.60 0.90
CA GLU A 75 -7.60 -13.97 -0.47
C GLU A 75 -9.13 -13.93 -0.65
N LYS A 76 -9.90 -14.42 0.32
CA LYS A 76 -11.37 -14.34 0.30
C LYS A 76 -11.88 -12.90 0.24
N HIS A 77 -11.18 -11.94 0.84
CA HIS A 77 -11.55 -10.53 0.75
C HIS A 77 -11.22 -9.88 -0.60
N LEU A 78 -10.28 -10.44 -1.37
CA LEU A 78 -9.70 -9.80 -2.55
C LEU A 78 -10.00 -10.50 -3.88
N HIS A 79 -10.52 -11.73 -3.86
CA HIS A 79 -10.69 -12.56 -5.06
C HIS A 79 -11.40 -11.86 -6.23
N HIS A 80 -12.40 -11.02 -5.97
CA HIS A 80 -13.18 -10.30 -6.99
C HIS A 80 -12.41 -9.18 -7.73
N PHE A 81 -11.16 -8.92 -7.38
CA PHE A 81 -10.28 -7.98 -8.09
C PHE A 81 -9.26 -8.67 -9.00
N VAL A 82 -9.20 -10.00 -9.00
CA VAL A 82 -8.13 -10.80 -9.63
C VAL A 82 -8.68 -11.70 -10.75
N ASP A 83 -9.87 -11.40 -11.27
CA ASP A 83 -10.49 -12.10 -12.40
C ASP A 83 -9.86 -11.75 -13.77
#